data_AF-A0A830CMR3-F1
#
_entry.id   AF-A0A830CMR3-F1
#
_cell.length_a   1.000
_cell.length_b   1.000
_cell.length_c   1.000
_cell.angle_alpha   90.00
_cell.angle_beta   90.00
_cell.angle_gamma   90.00
#
_symmetry.space_group_name_H-M   'P 1'
#
loop_
_entity.id
_entity.type
_entity.pdbx_description
1 polymer ?
#
loop_
_entity_poly.entity_id
_entity_poly.type
_entity_poly.pdbx_seq_one_letter_code
_entity_poly.pdbx_strand_id
1 'polypeptide(L)'
;MESQSSVGRSGPSKKDKQPRRSWSSEEELVLLHAFKYLVLKGYKCDNGFKVGLTTLFQRSMDEAFPGANIQAKPHISSKITVWKKNYGSISTMMSRSGFGFIDETNNIYVRDDDIWNDLRETDNNARTMRYKSWPYFKD
;
A
#
# COMPACT_ATOMS: atom_id res chain seq x y z
N MET A 1 32.22 28.78 50.68
CA MET A 1 31.48 27.50 50.66
C MET A 1 30.07 27.84 50.20
N GLU A 2 29.52 27.38 49.10
CA GLU A 2 29.99 26.61 47.95
C GLU A 2 28.89 26.83 46.90
N SER A 3 29.28 26.87 45.64
CA SER A 3 28.39 26.88 44.48
C SER A 3 27.41 25.71 44.54
N GLN A 4 26.20 25.87 43.99
CA GLN A 4 25.71 24.95 42.96
C GLN A 4 24.45 25.48 42.26
N SER A 5 24.67 25.83 41.00
CA SER A 5 23.72 25.83 39.91
C SER A 5 23.12 24.43 39.73
N SER A 6 21.79 24.34 39.60
CA SER A 6 21.15 23.14 39.06
C SER A 6 20.48 23.49 37.74
N VAL A 7 21.15 23.09 36.67
CA VAL A 7 20.65 23.11 35.31
C VAL A 7 19.55 22.05 35.22
N GLY A 8 18.30 22.48 35.12
CA GLY A 8 17.20 21.60 34.79
C GLY A 8 17.45 20.96 33.43
N ARG A 9 17.67 19.64 33.41
CA ARG A 9 17.77 18.84 32.18
C ARG A 9 16.46 18.94 31.42
N SER A 10 16.45 19.71 30.35
CA SER A 10 15.41 19.65 29.33
C SER A 10 15.41 18.24 28.72
N GLY A 11 14.43 17.43 29.09
CA GLY A 11 14.15 16.16 28.42
C GLY A 11 13.85 16.40 26.93
N PRO A 12 14.09 15.40 26.06
CA PRO A 12 13.96 15.58 24.62
C PRO A 12 12.53 16.02 24.29
N SER A 13 12.45 17.16 23.60
CA SER A 13 11.23 17.72 23.05
C SER A 13 10.47 16.63 22.30
N LYS A 14 9.17 16.49 22.63
CA LYS A 14 8.22 15.69 21.86
C LYS A 14 8.23 16.27 20.44
N LYS A 15 9.01 15.69 19.53
CA LYS A 15 8.86 15.96 18.10
C LYS A 15 7.40 15.62 17.78
N ASP A 16 6.62 16.62 17.42
CA ASP A 16 5.30 16.42 16.83
C ASP A 16 5.47 15.38 15.75
N LYS A 17 4.93 14.17 16.00
CA LYS A 17 4.90 13.12 14.99
C LYS A 17 3.93 13.65 13.96
N GLN A 18 4.46 14.32 12.94
CA GLN A 18 3.76 14.66 11.71
C GLN A 18 2.81 13.50 11.40
N PRO A 19 1.49 13.76 11.26
CA PRO A 19 0.53 12.71 11.02
C PRO A 19 1.01 11.90 9.81
N ARG A 20 1.11 10.58 9.98
CA ARG A 20 1.55 9.69 8.90
C ARG A 20 0.61 9.92 7.72
N ARG A 21 1.17 10.29 6.56
CA ARG A 21 0.40 10.47 5.32
C ARG A 21 -0.40 9.19 5.02
N SER A 22 -1.70 9.34 4.78
CA SER A 22 -2.55 8.32 4.16
C SER A 22 -2.69 8.59 2.67
N TRP A 23 -2.86 7.52 1.88
CA TRP A 23 -3.23 7.66 0.47
C TRP A 23 -4.73 7.89 0.36
N SER A 24 -5.15 8.88 -0.44
CA SER A 24 -6.57 9.05 -0.80
C SER A 24 -6.96 8.11 -1.94
N SER A 25 -8.26 7.87 -2.11
CA SER A 25 -8.77 7.06 -3.23
C SER A 25 -8.38 7.67 -4.59
N GLU A 26 -8.40 9.00 -4.71
CA GLU A 26 -7.99 9.69 -5.93
C GLU A 26 -6.50 9.51 -6.23
N GLU A 27 -5.63 9.61 -5.22
CA GLU A 27 -4.19 9.37 -5.38
C GLU A 27 -3.90 7.91 -5.78
N GLU A 28 -4.62 6.96 -5.20
CA GLU A 28 -4.53 5.55 -5.58
C GLU A 28 -4.97 5.34 -7.04
N LEU A 29 -6.09 5.92 -7.46
CA LEU A 29 -6.58 5.81 -8.83
C LEU A 29 -5.58 6.37 -9.85
N VAL A 30 -5.04 7.56 -9.60
CA VAL A 30 -4.03 8.16 -10.49
C VAL A 30 -2.77 7.28 -10.56
N LEU A 31 -2.30 6.77 -9.43
CA LEU A 31 -1.15 5.86 -9.41
C LEU A 31 -1.43 4.58 -10.19
N LEU A 32 -2.64 4.01 -10.06
CA LEU A 32 -3.06 2.81 -10.78
C LEU A 32 -3.14 3.04 -12.29
N HIS A 33 -3.75 4.15 -12.71
CA HIS A 33 -3.80 4.55 -14.12
C HIS A 33 -2.41 4.76 -14.72
N ALA A 34 -1.52 5.45 -14.00
CA ALA A 34 -0.13 5.61 -14.40
C ALA A 34 0.57 4.24 -14.52
N PHE A 35 0.29 3.31 -13.61
CA PHE A 35 0.82 1.95 -13.64
C PHE A 35 0.40 1.20 -14.91
N LYS A 36 -0.90 1.18 -15.22
CA LYS A 36 -1.45 0.56 -16.43
C LYS A 36 -0.84 1.17 -17.69
N TYR A 37 -0.79 2.50 -17.77
CA TYR A 37 -0.20 3.21 -18.91
C TYR A 37 1.27 2.83 -19.14
N LEU A 38 2.09 2.80 -18.10
CA LEU A 38 3.51 2.46 -18.25
C LEU A 38 3.72 0.99 -18.62
N VAL A 39 2.89 0.07 -18.10
CA VAL A 39 2.91 -1.34 -18.54
C VAL A 39 2.60 -1.44 -20.03
N LEU A 40 1.56 -0.75 -20.51
CA LEU A 40 1.20 -0.72 -21.94
C LEU A 40 2.30 -0.11 -22.82
N LYS A 41 3.06 0.86 -22.29
CA LYS A 41 4.23 1.44 -22.98
C LYS A 41 5.48 0.55 -22.93
N GLY A 42 5.37 -0.69 -22.45
CA GLY A 42 6.48 -1.65 -22.43
C GLY A 42 7.52 -1.33 -21.37
N TYR A 43 7.14 -0.72 -20.23
CA TYR A 43 8.04 -0.56 -19.08
C TYR A 43 8.13 -1.81 -18.19
N LYS A 44 7.31 -2.83 -18.47
CA LYS A 44 7.46 -4.18 -17.93
C LYS A 44 8.49 -4.95 -18.76
N CYS A 45 9.45 -5.57 -18.08
CA CYS A 45 10.45 -6.48 -18.64
C CYS A 45 10.26 -7.88 -18.02
N ASP A 46 10.85 -8.92 -18.62
CA ASP A 46 10.73 -10.30 -18.11
C ASP A 46 11.17 -10.43 -16.65
N ASN A 47 12.23 -9.72 -16.27
CA ASN A 47 12.78 -9.71 -14.90
C ASN A 47 12.22 -8.58 -14.01
N GLY A 48 11.14 -7.90 -14.42
CA GLY A 48 10.49 -6.88 -13.60
C GLY A 48 10.16 -5.59 -14.36
N PHE A 49 10.72 -4.47 -13.92
CA PHE A 49 10.41 -3.16 -14.50
C PHE A 49 11.68 -2.42 -14.89
N LYS A 50 11.59 -1.58 -15.92
CA LYS A 50 12.68 -0.71 -16.35
C LYS A 50 13.12 0.23 -15.21
N VAL A 51 14.42 0.53 -15.20
CA VAL A 51 15.01 1.52 -14.29
C VAL A 51 14.31 2.86 -14.47
N GLY A 52 14.04 3.56 -13.36
CA GLY A 52 13.37 4.87 -13.39
C GLY A 52 11.84 4.84 -13.39
N LEU A 53 11.21 3.65 -13.36
CA LEU A 53 9.74 3.54 -13.30
C LEU A 53 9.12 4.38 -12.17
N THR A 54 9.69 4.32 -10.96
CA THR A 54 9.16 5.08 -9.81
C THR A 54 9.26 6.59 -9.99
N THR A 55 10.21 7.07 -10.79
CA THR A 55 10.35 8.49 -11.14
C THR A 55 9.25 8.92 -12.10
N LEU A 56 8.84 8.05 -13.02
CA LEU A 56 7.70 8.31 -13.91
C LEU A 56 6.38 8.33 -13.14
N PHE A 57 6.21 7.45 -12.13
CA PHE A 57 5.08 7.55 -11.21
C PHE A 57 5.09 8.86 -10.44
N GLN A 58 6.24 9.24 -9.87
CA GLN A 58 6.35 10.51 -9.14
C GLN A 58 5.95 11.68 -10.02
N ARG A 59 6.45 11.75 -11.26
CA ARG A 59 6.06 12.79 -12.21
C ARG A 59 4.55 12.84 -12.43
N SER A 60 3.91 11.68 -12.62
CA SER A 60 2.45 11.60 -12.79
C SER A 60 1.70 12.09 -11.55
N MET A 61 2.21 11.80 -10.36
CA MET A 61 1.63 12.27 -9.09
C MET A 61 1.85 13.78 -8.89
N ASP A 62 3.00 14.32 -9.26
CA ASP A 62 3.32 15.75 -9.14
C ASP A 62 2.47 16.59 -10.12
N GLU A 63 2.19 16.06 -11.32
CA GLU A 63 1.30 16.67 -12.31
C GLU A 63 -0.18 16.66 -11.85
N ALA A 64 -0.65 15.55 -11.25
CA ALA A 64 -2.04 15.41 -10.80
C ALA A 64 -2.32 16.09 -9.44
N PHE A 65 -1.35 16.09 -8.53
CA PHE A 65 -1.48 16.60 -7.17
C PHE A 65 -0.31 17.52 -6.81
N PRO A 66 -0.25 18.73 -7.42
CA PRO A 66 0.81 19.68 -7.11
C PRO A 66 0.80 20.05 -5.62
N GLY A 67 1.98 20.03 -4.99
CA GLY A 67 2.13 20.32 -3.55
C GLY A 67 1.88 19.12 -2.62
N ALA A 68 1.41 17.98 -3.14
CA ALA A 68 1.24 16.77 -2.36
C ALA A 68 2.57 16.16 -1.88
N ASN A 69 3.69 16.49 -2.54
CA ASN A 69 5.04 16.02 -2.19
C ASN A 69 5.14 14.47 -2.13
N ILE A 70 4.54 13.79 -3.12
CA ILE A 70 4.52 12.32 -3.21
C ILE A 70 5.79 11.84 -3.91
N GLN A 71 6.79 11.48 -3.12
CA GLN A 71 8.08 11.03 -3.63
C GLN A 71 8.09 9.57 -4.11
N ALA A 72 8.90 9.30 -5.14
CA ALA A 72 9.20 7.96 -5.66
C ALA A 72 9.63 7.00 -4.54
N LYS A 73 10.53 7.48 -3.66
CA LYS A 73 10.88 6.86 -2.39
C LYS A 73 10.71 7.89 -1.27
N PRO A 74 10.10 7.53 -0.13
CA PRO A 74 9.62 6.19 0.22
C PRO A 74 8.18 5.89 -0.21
N HIS A 75 7.40 6.90 -0.64
CA HIS A 75 5.94 6.80 -0.72
C HIS A 75 5.45 5.82 -1.80
N ILE A 76 5.82 6.06 -3.07
CA ILE A 76 5.35 5.23 -4.19
C ILE A 76 5.90 3.82 -4.10
N SER A 77 7.20 3.66 -3.80
CA SER A 77 7.81 2.33 -3.63
C SER A 77 7.12 1.50 -2.54
N SER A 78 6.77 2.14 -1.41
CA SER A 78 6.04 1.48 -0.32
C SER A 78 4.64 1.07 -0.78
N LYS A 79 3.92 1.97 -1.46
CA LYS A 79 2.56 1.71 -1.95
C LYS A 79 2.51 0.53 -2.92
N ILE A 80 3.39 0.51 -3.92
CA ILE A 80 3.49 -0.58 -4.91
C ILE A 80 3.82 -1.91 -4.22
N THR A 81 4.71 -1.90 -3.23
CA THR A 81 5.08 -3.10 -2.47
C THR A 81 3.87 -3.67 -1.72
N VAL A 82 3.11 -2.81 -1.05
CA VAL A 82 1.86 -3.18 -0.34
C VAL A 82 0.83 -3.73 -1.32
N TRP A 83 0.61 -3.05 -2.45
CA TRP A 83 -0.31 -3.54 -3.48
C TRP A 83 0.10 -4.92 -4.00
N LYS A 84 1.35 -5.11 -4.43
CA LYS A 84 1.82 -6.43 -4.90
C LYS A 84 1.56 -7.54 -3.88
N LYS A 85 1.82 -7.29 -2.60
CA LYS A 85 1.57 -8.25 -1.52
C LYS A 85 0.09 -8.57 -1.37
N ASN A 86 -0.76 -7.54 -1.33
CA ASN A 86 -2.20 -7.70 -1.19
C ASN A 86 -2.81 -8.43 -2.39
N TYR A 87 -2.48 -8.03 -3.61
CA TYR A 87 -2.95 -8.70 -4.82
C TYR A 87 -2.49 -10.15 -4.88
N GLY A 88 -1.26 -10.45 -4.45
CA GLY A 88 -0.77 -11.81 -4.32
C GLY A 88 -1.62 -12.65 -3.35
N SER A 89 -1.92 -12.13 -2.16
CA SER A 89 -2.81 -12.79 -1.20
C SER A 89 -4.20 -13.04 -1.78
N ILE A 90 -4.83 -12.03 -2.39
CA ILE A 90 -6.19 -12.18 -2.96
C ILE A 90 -6.17 -13.17 -4.13
N SER A 91 -5.16 -13.11 -4.99
CA SER A 91 -5.03 -14.07 -6.11
C SER A 91 -4.93 -15.51 -5.60
N THR A 92 -4.14 -15.74 -4.54
CA THR A 92 -4.06 -17.05 -3.88
C THR A 92 -5.42 -17.48 -3.32
N MET A 93 -6.17 -16.57 -2.69
CA MET A 93 -7.53 -16.86 -2.22
C MET A 93 -8.44 -17.27 -3.38
N MET A 94 -8.47 -16.49 -4.47
CA MET A 94 -9.31 -16.80 -5.64
C MET A 94 -8.93 -18.13 -6.32
N SER A 95 -7.72 -18.65 -6.09
CA SER A 95 -7.31 -19.97 -6.59
C SER A 95 -7.80 -21.16 -5.73
N ARG A 96 -8.31 -20.89 -4.52
CA ARG A 96 -8.74 -21.91 -3.55
C ARG A 96 -10.26 -22.11 -3.60
N SER A 97 -10.68 -23.37 -3.47
CA SER A 97 -12.10 -23.70 -3.29
C SER A 97 -12.66 -23.06 -2.02
N GLY A 98 -13.89 -22.54 -2.12
CA GLY A 98 -14.59 -21.88 -1.01
C GLY A 98 -14.30 -20.39 -0.84
N PHE A 99 -13.42 -19.81 -1.66
CA PHE A 99 -13.25 -18.36 -1.78
C PHE A 99 -13.96 -17.82 -3.03
N GLY A 100 -14.34 -16.56 -2.96
CA GLY A 100 -14.86 -15.79 -4.09
C GLY A 100 -14.69 -14.29 -3.88
N PHE A 101 -15.15 -13.50 -4.84
CA PHE A 101 -15.13 -12.04 -4.76
C PHE A 101 -16.54 -11.51 -4.97
N ILE A 102 -17.00 -10.64 -4.07
CA ILE A 102 -18.32 -9.99 -4.11
C ILE A 102 -18.16 -8.68 -4.86
N ASP A 103 -18.64 -8.62 -6.10
CA ASP A 103 -18.45 -7.48 -6.99
C ASP A 103 -19.12 -6.20 -6.50
N GLU A 104 -20.28 -6.32 -5.85
CA GLU A 104 -21.07 -5.16 -5.40
C GLU A 104 -20.38 -4.39 -4.27
N THR A 105 -19.56 -5.07 -3.48
CA THR A 105 -18.89 -4.49 -2.29
C THR A 105 -17.38 -4.44 -2.44
N ASN A 106 -16.83 -5.09 -3.48
CA ASN A 106 -15.42 -5.38 -3.66
C ASN A 106 -14.80 -6.15 -2.47
N ASN A 107 -15.58 -7.02 -1.82
CA ASN A 107 -15.14 -7.77 -0.65
C ASN A 107 -14.82 -9.22 -1.00
N ILE A 108 -14.05 -9.87 -0.14
CA ILE A 108 -13.72 -11.29 -0.26
C ILE A 108 -14.88 -12.11 0.33
N TYR A 109 -15.42 -13.01 -0.47
CA TYR A 109 -16.33 -14.05 -0.01
C TYR A 109 -15.55 -15.26 0.48
N VAL A 110 -16.00 -15.85 1.58
CA VAL A 110 -15.52 -17.14 2.08
C VAL A 110 -16.74 -17.98 2.51
N ARG A 111 -16.74 -19.26 2.15
CA ARG A 111 -17.85 -20.17 2.41
C ARG A 111 -18.08 -20.39 3.91
N ASP A 112 -17.01 -20.59 4.66
CA ASP A 112 -17.05 -20.90 6.09
C ASP A 112 -15.77 -20.41 6.80
N ASP A 113 -15.82 -20.40 8.14
CA ASP A 113 -14.73 -19.91 8.98
C ASP A 113 -13.52 -20.84 9.01
N ASP A 114 -13.71 -22.13 8.75
CA ASP A 114 -12.62 -23.11 8.76
C ASP A 114 -11.66 -22.85 7.59
N ILE A 115 -12.21 -22.65 6.38
CA ILE A 115 -11.43 -22.27 5.20
C ILE A 115 -10.66 -20.95 5.43
N TRP A 116 -11.28 -19.99 6.13
CA TRP A 116 -10.62 -18.74 6.49
C TRP A 116 -9.46 -18.97 7.49
N ASN A 117 -9.68 -19.76 8.54
CA ASN A 117 -8.68 -20.05 9.56
C ASN A 117 -7.46 -20.77 8.97
N ASP A 118 -7.66 -21.74 8.08
CA ASP A 118 -6.56 -22.41 7.37
C ASP A 118 -5.69 -21.44 6.54
N LEU A 119 -6.33 -20.46 5.90
CA LEU A 119 -5.59 -19.40 5.19
C LEU A 119 -4.80 -18.51 6.16
N ARG A 120 -5.34 -18.18 7.33
CA ARG A 120 -4.67 -17.30 8.31
C ARG A 120 -3.38 -17.88 8.87
N GLU A 121 -3.28 -19.20 8.91
CA GLU A 121 -2.07 -19.92 9.34
C GLU A 121 -0.99 -19.94 8.25
N THR A 122 -1.39 -19.85 6.98
CA THR A 122 -0.48 -19.94 5.82
C THR A 122 -0.11 -18.57 5.22
N ASP A 123 -0.98 -17.56 5.33
CA ASP A 123 -0.76 -16.20 4.84
C ASP A 123 -1.02 -15.16 5.95
N ASN A 124 0.06 -14.66 6.54
CA ASN A 124 -0.01 -13.61 7.56
C ASN A 124 -0.62 -12.29 7.04
N ASN A 125 -0.48 -11.99 5.74
CA ASN A 125 -1.03 -10.79 5.13
C ASN A 125 -2.57 -10.85 5.02
N ALA A 126 -3.09 -12.04 4.70
CA ALA A 126 -4.51 -12.34 4.54
C ALA A 126 -5.36 -12.01 5.78
N ARG A 127 -4.78 -12.08 6.98
CA ARG A 127 -5.48 -11.97 8.28
C ARG A 127 -6.39 -10.77 8.42
N THR A 128 -6.07 -9.64 7.77
CA THR A 128 -6.86 -8.40 7.87
C THR A 128 -7.74 -8.13 6.64
N MET A 129 -7.79 -9.05 5.68
CA MET A 129 -8.35 -8.78 4.35
C MET A 129 -9.85 -9.11 4.23
N ARG A 130 -10.38 -10.02 5.05
CA ARG A 130 -11.80 -10.48 4.99
C ARG A 130 -12.82 -9.35 5.09
N TYR A 131 -12.55 -8.39 5.97
CA TYR A 131 -13.49 -7.30 6.27
C TYR A 131 -13.10 -5.99 5.57
N LYS A 132 -12.21 -6.05 4.57
CA LYS A 132 -11.78 -4.89 3.79
C LYS A 132 -12.34 -4.98 2.38
N SER A 133 -12.66 -3.81 1.83
CA SER A 133 -12.98 -3.63 0.42
C SER A 133 -11.70 -3.47 -0.40
N TRP A 134 -11.69 -4.06 -1.59
CA TRP A 134 -10.58 -4.12 -2.54
C TRP A 134 -11.02 -3.58 -3.91
N PRO A 135 -11.38 -2.29 -4.00
CA PRO A 135 -12.05 -1.73 -5.18
C PRO A 135 -11.23 -1.83 -6.48
N TYR A 136 -9.92 -1.97 -6.37
CA TYR A 136 -9.03 -2.02 -7.52
C TYR A 136 -8.64 -3.45 -7.92
N PHE A 137 -9.06 -4.49 -7.18
CA PHE A 137 -8.58 -5.85 -7.42
C PHE A 137 -8.90 -6.39 -8.82
N LYS A 138 -10.06 -6.02 -9.37
CA LYS A 138 -10.51 -6.43 -10.71
C LYS A 138 -10.18 -5.41 -11.82
N ASP A 139 -9.52 -4.31 -11.47
CA ASP A 139 -9.18 -3.23 -12.40
C ASP A 139 -7.91 -3.55 -13.20
#